data_AF-A0A7Y2FDT8-F1
#
_entry.id   AF-A0A7Y2FDT8-F1
#
_cell.length_a   1.000
_cell.length_b   1.000
_cell.length_c   1.000
_cell.angle_alpha   90.00
_cell.angle_beta   90.00
_cell.angle_gamma   90.00
#
_symmetry.space_group_name_H-M   'P 1'
#
loop_
_entity.id
_entity.type
_entity.pdbx_description
1 polymer ?
#
loop_
_entity_poly.entity_id
_entity_poly.type
_entity_poly.pdbx_seq_one_letter_code
_entity_poly.pdbx_strand_id
1 'polypeptide(L)'
;MTTDIYMLVSGIEFGAERPFFASRKSNQVRVTDFRVLAHSRLKQLEKLPGKKEFILIDVLRGEIRVTDSSKDLKGSLQFVSKIFDRADQRKHYHEVYLDGEVRESVHVPELSGTPRLIGAADIYDQIMDIGRKQPGRLKEVSFFGHGFSDGPVLVNTYKGLRVTGEHEKVKVGNKYVLYPKARTIDLLGHSDLRDGLDKDLRPEDFDPDLRARRNIGDGPSYGHFARDELETFNKAFHPESLWWVWGCNADSALQSILRQLIAKGMLKKDLAPETVLELRLSGKENIQSFANTCDTNFKDFPDITKLKGSQLKFRATVAECKSMMKIYLQETFAFKVLHRITPRLIAAAPGTWSTYHPVTKKSAWFPPSQRPINRLFMKYFNVAEDHENRGYMDYSGLRYPRITIERIL
;
A
#
# COMPACT_ATOMS: atom_id res chain seq x y z
N MET A 1 12.34 -13.86 31.16
CA MET A 1 12.38 -13.65 29.70
C MET A 1 11.02 -13.13 29.27
N THR A 2 10.99 -11.96 28.65
CA THR A 2 9.79 -11.41 28.00
C THR A 2 9.42 -12.28 26.80
N THR A 3 8.12 -12.47 26.56
CA THR A 3 7.64 -13.23 25.39
C THR A 3 7.46 -12.28 24.21
N ASP A 4 8.14 -12.53 23.10
CA ASP A 4 8.01 -11.70 21.89
C ASP A 4 6.72 -12.01 21.14
N ILE A 5 6.04 -11.00 20.60
CA ILE A 5 4.77 -11.15 19.86
C ILE A 5 5.01 -10.98 18.37
N TYR A 6 4.48 -11.89 17.56
CA TYR A 6 4.52 -11.85 16.11
C TYR A 6 3.10 -11.92 15.55
N MET A 7 2.70 -10.92 14.78
CA MET A 7 1.35 -10.83 14.20
C MET A 7 1.42 -11.10 12.69
N LEU A 8 0.70 -12.13 12.23
CA LEU A 8 0.67 -12.55 10.83
C LEU A 8 -0.76 -12.44 10.30
N VAL A 9 -0.98 -11.52 9.36
CA VAL A 9 -2.30 -11.21 8.79
C VAL A 9 -2.38 -11.78 7.38
N SER A 10 -3.21 -12.80 7.15
CA SER A 10 -3.55 -13.26 5.81
C SER A 10 -4.74 -12.47 5.29
N GLY A 11 -4.48 -11.58 4.33
CA GLY A 11 -5.44 -10.73 3.65
C GLY A 11 -6.17 -11.41 2.51
N ILE A 12 -6.75 -10.59 1.64
CA ILE A 12 -7.56 -11.01 0.50
C ILE A 12 -6.89 -10.59 -0.80
N GLU A 13 -7.04 -11.40 -1.84
CA GLU A 13 -6.88 -10.95 -3.21
C GLU A 13 -8.17 -11.26 -3.95
N PHE A 14 -8.84 -10.20 -4.36
CA PHE A 14 -9.84 -10.30 -5.41
C PHE A 14 -9.06 -10.39 -6.70
N GLY A 15 -9.26 -11.48 -7.45
CA GLY A 15 -8.70 -11.61 -8.78
C GLY A 15 -9.25 -10.50 -9.68
N ALA A 16 -8.62 -9.33 -9.63
CA ALA A 16 -8.78 -8.33 -10.65
C ALA A 16 -8.08 -8.90 -11.88
N GLU A 17 -8.93 -9.32 -12.82
CA GLU A 17 -8.57 -9.77 -14.15
C GLU A 17 -7.98 -11.18 -14.25
N ARG A 18 -8.57 -11.91 -15.20
CA ARG A 18 -8.09 -13.20 -15.68
C ARG A 18 -6.61 -13.04 -16.05
N PRO A 19 -5.72 -14.00 -15.75
CA PRO A 19 -4.49 -14.09 -16.52
C PRO A 19 -4.89 -14.14 -17.99
N PHE A 20 -4.17 -13.40 -18.85
CA PHE A 20 -4.37 -13.22 -20.29
C PHE A 20 -4.55 -14.52 -21.13
N PHE A 21 -4.66 -15.70 -20.50
CA PHE A 21 -4.68 -17.03 -21.09
C PHE A 21 -5.79 -17.99 -20.60
N ALA A 22 -6.78 -17.56 -19.79
CA ALA A 22 -7.83 -18.48 -19.29
C ALA A 22 -9.20 -18.32 -19.98
N SER A 23 -9.73 -19.44 -20.50
CA SER A 23 -11.00 -19.56 -21.24
C SER A 23 -12.25 -19.10 -20.47
N ARG A 24 -13.21 -18.52 -21.20
CA ARG A 24 -14.43 -17.78 -20.78
C ARG A 24 -15.47 -18.49 -19.86
N LYS A 25 -15.26 -19.67 -19.29
CA LYS A 25 -16.38 -20.52 -18.81
C LYS A 25 -16.70 -20.61 -17.31
N SER A 26 -16.13 -19.78 -16.42
CA SER A 26 -16.60 -19.76 -15.02
C SER A 26 -16.54 -18.36 -14.38
N ASN A 27 -17.69 -17.84 -13.94
CA ASN A 27 -17.81 -16.61 -13.14
C ASN A 27 -17.41 -16.80 -11.65
N GLN A 28 -16.55 -17.77 -11.34
CA GLN A 28 -16.06 -17.94 -9.96
C GLN A 28 -14.88 -17.00 -9.72
N VAL A 29 -15.03 -16.08 -8.76
CA VAL A 29 -13.92 -15.30 -8.21
C VAL A 29 -12.91 -16.29 -7.63
N ARG A 30 -11.69 -16.29 -8.18
CA ARG A 30 -10.58 -17.02 -7.56
C ARG A 30 -10.09 -16.20 -6.38
N VAL A 31 -10.32 -16.72 -5.18
CA VAL A 31 -9.77 -16.17 -3.95
C VAL A 31 -8.42 -16.84 -3.71
N THR A 32 -7.35 -16.05 -3.71
CA THR A 32 -6.01 -16.52 -3.34
C THR A 32 -5.95 -16.71 -1.82
N ASP A 33 -5.57 -17.91 -1.38
CA ASP A 33 -5.41 -18.22 0.04
C ASP A 33 -4.02 -17.86 0.57
N PHE A 34 -3.89 -16.67 1.17
CA PHE A 34 -2.63 -16.17 1.72
C PHE A 34 -2.18 -16.87 3.01
N ARG A 35 -3.00 -17.75 3.61
CA ARG A 35 -2.61 -18.49 4.81
C ARG A 35 -1.39 -19.37 4.59
N VAL A 36 -1.20 -19.87 3.38
CA VAL A 36 -0.01 -20.67 3.04
C VAL A 36 1.27 -19.86 3.28
N LEU A 37 1.24 -18.55 2.97
CA LEU A 37 2.35 -17.64 3.22
C LEU A 37 2.51 -17.33 4.72
N ALA A 38 1.40 -17.02 5.41
CA ALA A 38 1.42 -16.77 6.85
C ALA A 38 1.96 -17.99 7.63
N HIS A 39 1.49 -19.20 7.33
CA HIS A 39 1.97 -20.43 7.97
C HIS A 39 3.43 -20.74 7.65
N SER A 40 3.89 -20.41 6.45
CA SER A 40 5.30 -20.56 6.10
C SER A 40 6.18 -19.57 6.85
N ARG A 41 5.71 -18.32 7.03
CA ARG A 41 6.40 -17.33 7.86
C ARG A 41 6.44 -17.76 9.32
N LEU A 42 5.31 -18.22 9.86
CA LEU A 42 5.22 -18.80 11.20
C LEU A 42 6.31 -19.84 11.45
N LYS A 43 6.46 -20.83 10.55
CA LYS A 43 7.50 -21.87 10.64
C LYS A 43 8.94 -21.35 10.59
N GLN A 44 9.17 -20.19 9.97
CA GLN A 44 10.48 -19.55 9.99
C GLN A 44 10.72 -18.86 11.33
N LEU A 45 9.72 -18.12 11.82
CA LEU A 45 9.78 -17.39 13.08
C LEU A 45 9.86 -18.33 14.30
N GLU A 46 9.24 -19.51 14.24
CA GLU A 46 9.34 -20.56 15.27
C GLU A 46 10.79 -20.98 15.55
N LYS A 47 11.66 -20.94 14.53
CA LYS A 47 13.07 -21.35 14.63
C LYS A 47 13.95 -20.31 15.32
N LEU A 48 13.47 -19.07 15.50
CA LEU A 48 14.22 -18.06 16.23
C LEU A 48 14.34 -18.49 17.71
N PRO A 49 15.36 -18.05 18.45
CA PRO A 49 15.45 -18.33 19.89
C PRO A 49 14.38 -17.55 20.69
N GLY A 50 14.18 -17.92 21.97
CA GLY A 50 13.33 -17.17 22.91
C GLY A 50 11.84 -17.60 22.94
N LYS A 51 11.12 -17.09 23.95
CA LYS A 51 9.68 -17.31 24.11
C LYS A 51 8.91 -16.41 23.14
N LYS A 52 7.92 -16.96 22.45
CA LYS A 52 7.15 -16.27 21.43
C LYS A 52 5.66 -16.53 21.57
N GLU A 53 4.88 -15.52 21.25
CA GLU A 53 3.45 -15.58 21.02
C GLU A 53 3.18 -15.19 19.56
N PHE A 54 2.31 -15.94 18.90
CA PHE A 54 1.90 -15.68 17.53
C PHE A 54 0.42 -15.34 17.48
N ILE A 55 0.09 -14.23 16.82
CA ILE A 55 -1.28 -13.81 16.53
C ILE A 55 -1.49 -13.99 15.03
N LEU A 56 -2.25 -15.00 14.64
CA LEU A 56 -2.62 -15.28 13.25
C LEU A 56 -4.00 -14.70 12.98
N ILE A 57 -4.09 -13.79 12.03
CA ILE A 57 -5.34 -13.12 11.64
C ILE A 57 -5.71 -13.57 10.22
N ASP A 58 -6.83 -14.26 10.08
CA ASP A 58 -7.41 -14.63 8.80
C ASP A 58 -8.60 -13.72 8.47
N VAL A 59 -8.34 -12.76 7.59
CA VAL A 59 -9.31 -11.73 7.19
C VAL A 59 -10.54 -12.34 6.53
N LEU A 60 -10.36 -13.36 5.68
CA LEU A 60 -11.44 -14.00 4.92
C LEU A 60 -12.38 -14.80 5.79
N ARG A 61 -11.84 -15.40 6.86
CA ARG A 61 -12.62 -16.26 7.76
C ARG A 61 -13.12 -15.53 9.01
N GLY A 62 -12.64 -14.31 9.23
CA GLY A 62 -12.95 -13.56 10.44
C GLY A 62 -12.41 -14.24 11.69
N GLU A 63 -11.24 -14.87 11.58
CA GLU A 63 -10.63 -15.63 12.66
C GLU A 63 -9.35 -14.96 13.15
N ILE A 64 -9.25 -14.73 14.46
CA ILE A 64 -7.97 -14.45 15.13
C ILE A 64 -7.60 -15.65 15.98
N ARG A 65 -6.37 -16.12 15.84
CA ARG A 65 -5.82 -17.26 16.57
C ARG A 65 -4.56 -16.82 17.28
N VAL A 66 -4.50 -17.02 18.60
CA VAL A 66 -3.30 -16.74 19.40
C VAL A 66 -2.67 -18.06 19.82
N THR A 67 -1.36 -18.19 19.69
CA THR A 67 -0.62 -19.39 20.14
C THR A 67 0.71 -19.01 20.79
N ASP A 68 1.09 -19.75 21.84
CA ASP A 68 2.37 -19.59 22.53
C ASP A 68 3.32 -20.74 22.14
N SER A 69 4.51 -20.38 21.64
CA SER A 69 5.58 -21.31 21.26
C SER A 69 6.11 -22.18 22.41
N SER A 70 5.85 -21.80 23.67
CA SER A 70 6.26 -22.58 24.85
C SER A 70 5.44 -23.85 25.04
N LYS A 71 4.28 -23.95 24.39
CA LYS A 71 3.48 -25.18 24.33
C LYS A 71 3.85 -25.91 23.05
N ASP A 72 4.53 -27.04 23.20
CA ASP A 72 4.96 -27.92 22.13
C ASP A 72 3.83 -28.10 21.09
N LEU A 73 3.98 -27.58 19.88
CA LEU A 73 2.93 -27.52 18.84
C LEU A 73 2.44 -28.89 18.35
N LYS A 74 3.05 -29.98 18.84
CA LYS A 74 2.55 -31.34 18.69
C LYS A 74 1.30 -31.60 19.54
N GLY A 75 1.12 -30.85 20.63
CA GLY A 75 -0.14 -30.74 21.35
C GLY A 75 -1.03 -29.73 20.65
N SER A 76 -2.28 -30.09 20.38
CA SER A 76 -3.30 -29.24 19.75
C SER A 76 -3.12 -27.77 20.12
N LEU A 77 -2.81 -26.93 19.12
CA LEU A 77 -2.87 -25.48 19.19
C LEU A 77 -4.09 -25.07 20.04
N GLN A 78 -3.89 -24.47 21.20
CA GLN A 78 -5.01 -23.96 22.00
C GLN A 78 -5.50 -22.69 21.31
N PHE A 79 -6.57 -22.84 20.53
CA PHE A 79 -7.17 -21.75 19.79
C PHE A 79 -8.10 -20.97 20.70
N VAL A 80 -7.72 -19.76 21.08
CA VAL A 80 -8.71 -18.74 21.43
C VAL A 80 -9.17 -18.13 20.12
N SER A 81 -10.20 -18.72 19.50
CA SER A 81 -10.85 -18.10 18.36
C SER A 81 -11.75 -16.99 18.88
N LYS A 82 -11.34 -15.73 18.72
CA LYS A 82 -12.33 -14.65 18.68
C LYS A 82 -12.94 -14.72 17.28
N ILE A 83 -14.09 -15.37 17.19
CA ILE A 83 -14.92 -15.29 15.98
C ILE A 83 -15.54 -13.92 16.04
N PHE A 84 -15.18 -13.06 15.10
CA PHE A 84 -15.80 -11.75 15.00
C PHE A 84 -17.25 -11.93 14.58
N ASP A 85 -18.13 -11.06 15.05
CA ASP A 85 -19.49 -11.00 14.50
C ASP A 85 -19.41 -10.76 12.99
N ARG A 86 -20.53 -10.97 12.28
CA ARG A 86 -20.61 -10.57 10.86
C ARG A 86 -20.01 -9.17 10.74
N ALA A 87 -19.21 -8.92 9.70
CA ALA A 87 -18.88 -7.54 9.35
C ALA A 87 -20.24 -6.83 9.22
N ASP A 88 -20.56 -6.02 10.22
CA ASP A 88 -21.75 -5.23 10.24
C ASP A 88 -21.63 -4.30 9.04
N GLN A 89 -22.44 -4.57 8.01
CA GLN A 89 -22.45 -3.76 6.81
C GLN A 89 -22.56 -2.28 7.20
N ARG A 90 -23.32 -1.94 8.25
CA ARG A 90 -23.47 -0.57 8.72
C ARG A 90 -22.31 0.00 9.55
N LYS A 91 -21.28 -0.78 9.88
CA LYS A 91 -20.05 -0.28 10.56
C LYS A 91 -18.84 -0.32 9.66
N HIS A 92 -18.89 -1.10 8.59
CA HIS A 92 -17.74 -1.45 7.78
C HIS A 92 -17.94 -1.11 6.30
N TYR A 93 -19.19 -0.92 5.85
CA TYR A 93 -19.54 -0.72 4.45
C TYR A 93 -20.66 0.30 4.31
N HIS A 94 -20.31 1.56 4.08
CA HIS A 94 -21.32 2.59 3.80
C HIS A 94 -21.50 2.77 2.30
N GLU A 95 -22.76 2.77 1.86
CA GLU A 95 -23.14 3.36 0.57
C GLU A 95 -23.00 4.87 0.71
N VAL A 96 -22.11 5.46 -0.07
CA VAL A 96 -21.99 6.90 -0.13
C VAL A 96 -22.90 7.38 -1.25
N TYR A 97 -23.86 8.20 -0.89
CA TYR A 97 -24.70 8.91 -1.84
C TYR A 97 -24.06 10.27 -2.13
N LEU A 98 -23.56 10.44 -3.35
CA LEU A 98 -23.14 11.73 -3.89
C LEU A 98 -24.07 12.12 -5.03
N ASP A 99 -24.69 13.29 -4.94
CA ASP A 99 -25.54 13.87 -5.98
C ASP A 99 -26.69 12.95 -6.47
N GLY A 100 -27.18 12.05 -5.61
CA GLY A 100 -28.27 11.12 -5.94
C GLY A 100 -27.85 9.90 -6.78
N GLU A 101 -26.56 9.74 -7.09
CA GLU A 101 -26.02 8.53 -7.70
C GLU A 101 -25.36 7.62 -6.65
N VAL A 102 -25.68 6.33 -6.68
CA VAL A 102 -24.99 5.30 -5.89
C VAL A 102 -23.61 5.10 -6.50
N ARG A 103 -22.57 5.56 -5.81
CA ARG A 103 -21.20 5.17 -6.14
C ARG A 103 -20.74 4.17 -5.12
N GLU A 104 -20.68 2.92 -5.57
CA GLU A 104 -20.32 1.78 -4.75
C GLU A 104 -18.98 2.06 -4.04
N SER A 105 -18.98 1.93 -2.70
CA SER A 105 -17.77 1.49 -2.01
C SER A 105 -17.28 0.22 -2.70
N VAL A 106 -16.04 -0.23 -2.46
CA VAL A 106 -15.72 -1.62 -2.85
C VAL A 106 -16.50 -2.55 -1.89
N HIS A 107 -17.83 -2.51 -1.95
CA HIS A 107 -18.62 -3.71 -2.15
C HIS A 107 -17.79 -4.54 -3.12
N VAL A 108 -17.18 -5.58 -2.59
CA VAL A 108 -17.04 -6.78 -3.37
C VAL A 108 -18.43 -7.39 -3.22
N PRO A 109 -19.36 -7.22 -4.19
CA PRO A 109 -20.69 -7.82 -4.08
C PRO A 109 -20.55 -9.33 -3.86
N GLU A 110 -19.44 -9.94 -4.30
CA GLU A 110 -19.10 -11.33 -4.06
C GLU A 110 -18.74 -11.66 -2.60
N LEU A 111 -18.44 -10.66 -1.77
CA LEU A 111 -18.36 -10.81 -0.31
C LEU A 111 -19.65 -10.46 0.42
N SER A 112 -20.65 -9.85 -0.26
CA SER A 112 -21.94 -9.60 0.35
C SER A 112 -22.56 -10.93 0.82
N GLY A 113 -22.93 -10.98 2.10
CA GLY A 113 -23.41 -12.21 2.74
C GLY A 113 -22.33 -13.16 3.27
N THR A 114 -21.04 -12.88 3.09
CA THR A 114 -19.96 -13.65 3.74
C THR A 114 -19.97 -13.33 5.23
N PRO A 115 -20.37 -14.27 6.11
CA PRO A 115 -20.37 -14.00 7.53
C PRO A 115 -18.91 -13.95 8.02
N ARG A 116 -18.57 -12.90 8.79
CA ARG A 116 -17.35 -12.79 9.62
C ARG A 116 -16.12 -12.40 8.81
N LEU A 117 -15.96 -11.11 8.55
CA LEU A 117 -14.72 -10.56 7.97
C LEU A 117 -14.06 -9.67 9.02
N ILE A 118 -12.73 -9.68 9.08
CA ILE A 118 -11.94 -8.80 9.95
C ILE A 118 -11.53 -7.58 9.13
N GLY A 119 -11.95 -6.39 9.57
CA GLY A 119 -11.55 -5.14 8.92
C GLY A 119 -10.13 -4.72 9.28
N ALA A 120 -9.61 -3.73 8.57
CA ALA A 120 -8.34 -3.09 8.92
C ALA A 120 -8.35 -2.55 10.36
N ALA A 121 -9.45 -1.91 10.78
CA ALA A 121 -9.64 -1.38 12.12
C ALA A 121 -9.48 -2.45 13.23
N ASP A 122 -10.03 -3.64 13.03
CA ASP A 122 -9.92 -4.74 14.00
C ASP A 122 -8.46 -5.19 14.20
N ILE A 123 -7.67 -5.19 13.12
CA ILE A 123 -6.24 -5.51 13.16
C ILE A 123 -5.49 -4.44 13.95
N TYR A 124 -5.80 -3.16 13.71
CA TYR A 124 -5.17 -2.06 14.43
C TYR A 124 -5.58 -2.01 15.91
N ASP A 125 -6.82 -2.36 16.23
CA ASP A 125 -7.29 -2.54 17.60
C ASP A 125 -6.48 -3.64 18.32
N GLN A 126 -6.13 -4.74 17.62
CA GLN A 126 -5.22 -5.76 18.20
C GLN A 126 -3.83 -5.18 18.51
N ILE A 127 -3.29 -4.34 17.62
CA ILE A 127 -1.99 -3.69 17.85
C ILE A 127 -2.08 -2.73 19.04
N MET A 128 -3.12 -1.90 19.11
CA MET A 128 -3.35 -1.02 20.26
C MET A 128 -3.52 -1.80 21.56
N ASP A 129 -4.20 -2.94 21.54
CA ASP A 129 -4.33 -3.81 22.71
C ASP A 129 -2.98 -4.36 23.19
N ILE A 130 -2.06 -4.69 22.27
CA ILE A 130 -0.68 -5.00 22.62
C ILE A 130 -0.01 -3.77 23.23
N GLY A 131 -0.17 -2.59 22.64
CA GLY A 131 0.38 -1.34 23.18
C GLY A 131 -0.09 -1.00 24.60
N ARG A 132 -1.36 -1.28 24.91
CA ARG A 132 -1.94 -1.10 26.25
C ARG A 132 -1.46 -2.14 27.25
N LYS A 133 -1.45 -3.42 26.87
CA LYS A 133 -1.28 -4.55 27.81
C LYS A 133 0.15 -5.10 27.86
N GLN A 134 0.89 -4.96 26.77
CA GLN A 134 2.15 -5.65 26.49
C GLN A 134 3.11 -4.73 25.69
N PRO A 135 3.41 -3.50 26.17
CA PRO A 135 4.19 -2.53 25.41
C PRO A 135 5.59 -3.06 25.07
N GLY A 136 6.07 -2.73 23.87
CA GLY A 136 7.39 -3.08 23.36
C GLY A 136 7.55 -4.54 22.93
N ARG A 137 6.47 -5.33 22.90
CA ARG A 137 6.55 -6.78 22.67
C ARG A 137 6.26 -7.20 21.24
N LEU A 138 5.63 -6.37 20.40
CA LEU A 138 5.39 -6.69 18.98
C LEU A 138 6.70 -6.61 18.19
N LYS A 139 7.30 -7.76 17.85
CA LYS A 139 8.54 -7.89 17.07
C LYS A 139 8.30 -7.89 15.57
N GLU A 140 7.18 -8.42 15.10
CA GLU A 140 6.85 -8.39 13.67
C GLU A 140 5.35 -8.24 13.48
N VAL A 141 4.95 -7.41 12.51
CA VAL A 141 3.63 -7.45 11.88
C VAL A 141 3.80 -7.69 10.38
N SER A 142 3.21 -8.78 9.87
CA SER A 142 3.34 -9.19 8.48
C SER A 142 1.96 -9.27 7.82
N PHE A 143 1.74 -8.49 6.77
CA PHE A 143 0.52 -8.51 5.96
C PHE A 143 0.74 -9.30 4.67
N PHE A 144 0.08 -10.45 4.54
CA PHE A 144 0.11 -11.32 3.37
C PHE A 144 -1.12 -11.08 2.51
N GLY A 145 -0.99 -10.31 1.44
CA GLY A 145 -2.10 -10.06 0.54
C GLY A 145 -1.65 -9.44 -0.77
N HIS A 146 -2.61 -8.99 -1.57
CA HIS A 146 -2.30 -8.01 -2.61
C HIS A 146 -1.94 -6.69 -1.92
N GLY A 147 -0.92 -6.01 -2.43
CA GLY A 147 -0.54 -4.68 -2.02
C GLY A 147 -0.68 -3.74 -3.21
N PHE A 148 -1.13 -2.52 -2.97
CA PHE A 148 -1.01 -1.43 -3.94
C PHE A 148 -0.05 -0.38 -3.41
N SER A 149 0.12 0.71 -4.15
CA SER A 149 0.77 1.92 -3.62
C SER A 149 0.19 2.32 -2.27
N ASP A 150 -1.11 2.11 -2.06
CA ASP A 150 -1.84 2.63 -0.90
C ASP A 150 -1.84 1.69 0.31
N GLY A 151 -1.22 0.51 0.20
CA GLY A 151 -1.01 -0.42 1.30
C GLY A 151 -1.52 -1.83 1.05
N PRO A 152 -1.54 -2.68 2.10
CA PRO A 152 -2.14 -4.00 2.01
C PRO A 152 -3.65 -3.87 1.75
N VAL A 153 -4.17 -4.67 0.82
CA VAL A 153 -5.61 -4.76 0.58
C VAL A 153 -6.24 -5.57 1.72
N LEU A 154 -6.98 -4.88 2.58
CA LEU A 154 -7.76 -5.48 3.66
C LEU A 154 -9.25 -5.29 3.39
N VAL A 155 -10.09 -5.89 4.23
CA VAL A 155 -11.53 -5.60 4.25
C VAL A 155 -11.71 -4.19 4.79
N ASN A 156 -12.49 -3.38 4.06
CA ASN A 156 -12.57 -1.93 4.23
C ASN A 156 -11.18 -1.33 3.96
N THR A 157 -10.75 -1.40 2.70
CA THR A 157 -9.64 -0.58 2.24
C THR A 157 -10.11 -0.03 0.92
N TYR A 158 -10.47 1.25 0.92
CA TYR A 158 -10.94 1.90 -0.30
C TYR A 158 -9.82 1.88 -1.34
N LYS A 159 -10.07 1.22 -2.47
CA LYS A 159 -9.31 1.49 -3.68
C LYS A 159 -9.75 2.89 -4.12
N GLY A 160 -8.94 3.90 -3.82
CA GLY A 160 -9.16 5.23 -4.39
C GLY A 160 -9.20 5.10 -5.92
N LEU A 161 -10.38 5.20 -6.51
CA LEU A 161 -10.50 5.31 -7.97
C LEU A 161 -10.05 6.73 -8.33
N ARG A 162 -8.80 6.84 -8.80
CA ARG A 162 -8.26 8.10 -9.30
C ARG A 162 -8.86 8.41 -10.67
N VAL A 163 -10.01 9.08 -10.69
CA VAL A 163 -10.63 9.59 -11.92
C VAL A 163 -10.23 11.05 -12.10
N THR A 164 -9.78 11.42 -13.28
CA THR A 164 -9.45 12.80 -13.65
C THR A 164 -10.38 13.23 -14.77
N GLY A 165 -11.26 14.21 -14.50
CA GLY A 165 -12.24 14.70 -15.47
C GLY A 165 -12.40 16.23 -15.54
N GLU A 166 -12.00 16.98 -14.51
CA GLU A 166 -12.19 18.44 -14.49
C GLU A 166 -10.87 19.22 -14.63
N HIS A 167 -10.95 20.33 -15.37
CA HIS A 167 -9.82 21.21 -15.65
C HIS A 167 -10.03 22.55 -14.94
N GLU A 168 -9.04 23.01 -14.19
CA GLU A 168 -9.01 24.38 -13.68
C GLU A 168 -8.42 25.32 -14.75
N LYS A 169 -9.10 26.44 -15.01
CA LYS A 169 -8.58 27.50 -15.89
C LYS A 169 -7.65 28.41 -15.11
N VAL A 170 -6.35 28.26 -15.28
CA VAL A 170 -5.35 29.17 -14.70
C VAL A 170 -4.86 30.13 -15.78
N LYS A 171 -4.76 31.41 -15.43
CA LYS A 171 -4.28 32.44 -16.36
C LYS A 171 -2.75 32.48 -16.32
N VAL A 172 -2.11 32.18 -17.44
CA VAL A 172 -0.65 32.23 -17.63
C VAL A 172 -0.34 33.27 -18.69
N GLY A 173 0.12 34.45 -18.24
CA GLY A 173 0.22 35.64 -19.09
C GLY A 173 -1.15 36.08 -19.62
N ASN A 174 -1.27 36.22 -20.94
CA ASN A 174 -2.53 36.64 -21.61
C ASN A 174 -3.42 35.47 -22.06
N LYS A 175 -3.10 34.22 -21.69
CA LYS A 175 -3.87 33.03 -22.08
C LYS A 175 -4.37 32.27 -20.86
N TYR A 176 -5.53 31.63 -21.01
CA TYR A 176 -6.02 30.64 -20.06
C TYR A 176 -5.51 29.26 -20.48
N VAL A 177 -4.88 28.56 -19.53
CA VAL A 177 -4.45 27.17 -19.69
C VAL A 177 -5.36 26.32 -18.80
N LEU A 178 -5.87 25.24 -19.36
CA LEU A 178 -6.64 24.23 -18.65
C LEU A 178 -5.65 23.30 -17.97
N TYR A 179 -5.52 23.40 -16.65
CA TYR A 179 -4.75 22.46 -15.85
C TYR A 179 -5.69 21.34 -15.42
N PRO A 180 -5.32 20.05 -15.57
CA PRO A 180 -6.05 19.00 -14.88
C PRO A 180 -5.97 19.29 -13.39
N LYS A 181 -7.10 19.58 -12.77
CA LYS A 181 -7.13 19.73 -11.33
C LYS A 181 -6.91 18.32 -10.80
N ALA A 182 -5.76 18.07 -10.19
CA ALA A 182 -5.53 16.84 -9.45
C ALA A 182 -6.45 16.87 -8.22
N ARG A 183 -7.73 16.59 -8.43
CA ARG A 183 -8.57 16.04 -7.40
C ARG A 183 -8.29 14.55 -7.42
N THR A 184 -7.79 14.02 -6.32
CA THR A 184 -8.31 12.74 -5.87
C THR A 184 -9.83 12.89 -5.95
N ILE A 185 -10.52 12.14 -6.81
CA ILE A 185 -11.93 11.90 -6.53
C ILE A 185 -11.87 11.11 -5.24
N ASP A 186 -11.96 11.81 -4.12
CA ASP A 186 -12.64 11.26 -2.98
C ASP A 186 -13.91 10.66 -3.55
N LEU A 187 -14.15 9.38 -3.27
CA LEU A 187 -15.46 8.76 -3.49
C LEU A 187 -16.59 9.49 -2.73
N LEU A 188 -16.31 10.67 -2.15
CA LEU A 188 -17.08 11.48 -1.21
C LEU A 188 -17.18 12.98 -1.58
N GLY A 189 -16.56 13.50 -2.66
CA GLY A 189 -16.67 14.93 -3.02
C GLY A 189 -16.17 15.94 -1.96
N HIS A 190 -15.71 15.45 -0.81
CA HIS A 190 -15.30 16.16 0.38
C HIS A 190 -14.23 15.29 1.06
N SER A 191 -12.97 15.72 1.02
CA SER A 191 -11.82 15.04 1.66
C SER A 191 -11.87 14.95 3.19
N ASP A 192 -12.97 15.39 3.77
CA ASP A 192 -13.15 15.61 5.20
C ASP A 192 -14.45 15.00 5.74
N LEU A 193 -15.34 14.48 4.88
CA LEU A 193 -16.53 13.75 5.33
C LEU A 193 -16.23 12.25 5.45
N ARG A 194 -15.24 11.91 6.27
CA ARG A 194 -15.25 10.56 6.85
C ARG A 194 -16.56 10.45 7.62
N ASP A 195 -17.35 9.43 7.35
CA ASP A 195 -18.49 9.17 8.22
C ASP A 195 -17.98 8.85 9.63
N GLY A 196 -18.89 8.89 10.60
CA GLY A 196 -18.64 8.55 12.02
C GLY A 196 -17.85 7.27 12.28
N LEU A 197 -17.84 6.37 11.31
CA LEU A 197 -17.56 4.96 11.42
C LEU A 197 -16.42 4.52 10.47
N ASP A 198 -15.98 5.37 9.52
CA ASP A 198 -14.81 5.14 8.66
C ASP A 198 -13.54 5.11 9.50
N LYS A 199 -13.09 3.89 9.78
CA LYS A 199 -11.87 3.56 10.54
C LYS A 199 -10.76 3.02 9.65
N ASP A 200 -10.86 3.19 8.33
CA ASP A 200 -9.81 2.74 7.41
C ASP A 200 -8.59 3.63 7.60
N LEU A 201 -7.54 3.08 8.21
CA LEU A 201 -6.30 3.82 8.39
C LEU A 201 -5.61 4.01 7.04
N ARG A 202 -5.67 5.24 6.57
CA ARG A 202 -4.88 5.77 5.49
C ARG A 202 -3.56 6.26 6.04
N PRO A 203 -2.54 6.44 5.19
CA PRO A 203 -1.30 7.02 5.64
C PRO A 203 -1.48 8.29 6.47
N GLU A 204 -2.42 9.16 6.10
CA GLU A 204 -2.78 10.43 6.77
C GLU A 204 -3.31 10.24 8.21
N ASP A 205 -3.81 9.06 8.57
CA ASP A 205 -4.35 8.77 9.91
C ASP A 205 -3.30 8.58 10.98
N PHE A 206 -2.07 8.39 10.55
CA PHE A 206 -0.91 8.40 11.41
C PHE A 206 -0.33 9.82 11.60
N ASP A 207 -1.00 10.86 11.08
CA ASP A 207 -0.64 12.27 11.29
C ASP A 207 -1.50 12.90 12.39
N PRO A 208 -0.99 13.05 13.62
CA PRO A 208 -1.75 13.67 14.69
C PRO A 208 -2.02 15.18 14.42
N ASP A 209 -1.20 15.84 13.60
CA ASP A 209 -1.32 17.28 13.33
C ASP A 209 -2.37 17.57 12.27
N LEU A 210 -2.61 16.66 11.31
CA LEU A 210 -3.72 16.79 10.36
C LEU A 210 -5.08 16.78 11.08
N ARG A 211 -5.22 15.98 12.14
CA ARG A 211 -6.44 15.98 12.98
C ARG A 211 -6.62 17.32 13.71
N ALA A 212 -5.54 17.87 14.27
CA ALA A 212 -5.59 19.15 14.98
C ALA A 212 -5.96 20.33 14.06
N ARG A 213 -5.50 20.31 12.81
CA ARG A 213 -5.82 21.34 11.80
C ARG A 213 -7.25 21.24 11.27
N ARG A 214 -7.84 20.04 11.26
CA ARG A 214 -9.20 19.78 10.76
C ARG A 214 -10.31 20.05 11.80
N ASN A 215 -9.95 20.23 13.07
CA ASN A 215 -10.91 20.60 14.13
C ASN A 215 -11.34 22.09 14.12
N ILE A 216 -11.06 22.86 13.06
CA ILE A 216 -11.50 24.25 12.91
C ILE A 216 -12.82 24.26 12.11
N GLY A 217 -13.91 23.79 12.73
CA GLY A 217 -15.28 23.94 12.20
C GLY A 217 -16.08 22.64 12.05
N ASP A 218 -16.91 22.36 13.05
CA ASP A 218 -18.21 21.67 12.96
C ASP A 218 -18.30 20.19 12.55
N GLY A 219 -17.35 19.35 12.95
CA GLY A 219 -17.55 17.90 12.89
C GLY A 219 -16.58 17.11 13.76
N PRO A 220 -17.00 16.00 14.39
CA PRO A 220 -16.05 15.08 15.00
C PRO A 220 -15.17 14.50 13.88
N SER A 221 -13.86 14.69 13.98
CA SER A 221 -12.91 14.10 13.03
C SER A 221 -12.82 12.59 13.28
N TYR A 222 -13.65 11.83 12.58
CA TYR A 222 -13.66 10.37 12.61
C TYR A 222 -12.58 9.82 11.69
N GLY A 223 -11.74 8.88 12.15
CA GLY A 223 -10.81 8.12 11.31
C GLY A 223 -9.31 8.39 11.48
N HIS A 224 -8.91 9.51 12.11
CA HIS A 224 -7.50 9.74 12.46
C HIS A 224 -7.21 9.19 13.86
N PHE A 225 -6.04 8.57 14.09
CA PHE A 225 -5.62 8.26 15.45
C PHE A 225 -5.53 9.56 16.25
N ALA A 226 -6.11 9.57 17.45
CA ALA A 226 -5.80 10.60 18.42
C ALA A 226 -4.33 10.48 18.79
N ARG A 227 -3.72 11.57 19.27
CA ARG A 227 -2.29 11.55 19.61
C ARG A 227 -1.94 10.47 20.63
N ASP A 228 -2.80 10.27 21.63
CA ASP A 228 -2.70 9.23 22.64
C ASP A 228 -3.00 7.82 22.09
N GLU A 229 -3.91 7.69 21.12
CA GLU A 229 -4.12 6.42 20.40
C GLU A 229 -2.90 6.04 19.55
N LEU A 230 -2.30 7.00 18.83
CA LEU A 230 -1.08 6.77 18.07
C LEU A 230 0.10 6.45 19.00
N GLU A 231 0.22 7.14 20.14
CA GLU A 231 1.22 6.81 21.15
C GLU A 231 1.01 5.39 21.69
N THR A 232 -0.23 5.01 21.96
CA THR A 232 -0.59 3.66 22.40
C THR A 232 -0.28 2.63 21.33
N PHE A 233 -0.62 2.90 20.08
CA PHE A 233 -0.31 2.06 18.93
C PHE A 233 1.21 1.85 18.81
N ASN A 234 2.00 2.93 18.88
CA ASN A 234 3.45 2.88 18.80
C ASN A 234 4.08 2.16 19.98
N LYS A 235 3.51 2.26 21.19
CA LYS A 235 3.93 1.50 22.37
C LYS A 235 3.87 -0.01 22.16
N ALA A 236 3.10 -0.54 21.21
CA ALA A 236 3.06 -1.97 20.94
C ALA A 236 4.41 -2.50 20.42
N PHE A 237 5.10 -1.70 19.61
CA PHE A 237 6.24 -2.10 18.81
C PHE A 237 7.54 -2.19 19.62
N HIS A 238 8.28 -3.30 19.44
CA HIS A 238 9.66 -3.40 19.92
C HIS A 238 10.56 -2.38 19.18
N PRO A 239 11.64 -1.86 19.80
CA PRO A 239 12.63 -0.99 19.14
C PRO A 239 13.33 -1.58 17.88
N GLU A 240 13.17 -2.87 17.65
CA GLU A 240 13.72 -3.61 16.49
C GLU A 240 12.60 -4.26 15.67
N SER A 241 11.37 -3.82 15.91
CA SER A 241 10.21 -4.40 15.26
C SER A 241 10.27 -4.22 13.75
N LEU A 242 9.66 -5.16 13.06
CA LEU A 242 9.57 -5.20 11.62
C LEU A 242 8.11 -5.15 11.18
N TRP A 243 7.77 -4.20 10.31
CA TRP A 243 6.51 -4.23 9.58
C TRP A 243 6.78 -4.71 8.16
N TRP A 244 6.23 -5.86 7.79
CA TRP A 244 6.32 -6.40 6.45
C TRP A 244 5.00 -6.29 5.71
N VAL A 245 4.99 -5.58 4.59
CA VAL A 245 3.87 -5.57 3.64
C VAL A 245 4.23 -6.47 2.46
N TRP A 246 3.74 -7.71 2.49
CA TRP A 246 3.91 -8.65 1.41
C TRP A 246 2.91 -8.35 0.31
N GLY A 247 3.31 -8.57 -0.94
CA GLY A 247 2.48 -8.31 -2.11
C GLY A 247 3.23 -7.63 -3.24
N CYS A 248 2.49 -6.92 -4.07
CA CYS A 248 2.97 -6.20 -5.25
C CYS A 248 2.90 -4.69 -5.02
N ASN A 249 3.45 -3.92 -5.93
CA ASN A 249 3.14 -2.50 -6.15
C ASN A 249 3.25 -2.26 -7.66
N ALA A 250 2.37 -2.92 -8.40
CA ALA A 250 2.52 -3.19 -9.82
C ALA A 250 1.77 -2.20 -10.71
N ASP A 251 2.06 -0.90 -10.56
CA ASP A 251 1.60 0.09 -11.53
C ASP A 251 2.21 -0.23 -12.91
N SER A 252 1.37 -0.63 -13.86
CA SER A 252 1.77 -1.07 -15.19
C SER A 252 2.41 0.04 -16.02
N ALA A 253 1.94 1.27 -15.87
CA ALA A 253 2.48 2.42 -16.58
C ALA A 253 3.90 2.74 -16.08
N LEU A 254 4.06 2.82 -14.75
CA LEU A 254 5.35 3.01 -14.11
C LEU A 254 6.30 1.86 -14.44
N GLN A 255 5.86 0.60 -14.33
CA GLN A 255 6.70 -0.55 -14.67
C GLN A 255 7.22 -0.46 -16.11
N SER A 256 6.36 -0.08 -17.06
CA SER A 256 6.75 0.13 -18.46
C SER A 256 7.84 1.20 -18.60
N ILE A 257 7.69 2.33 -17.91
CA ILE A 257 8.71 3.40 -17.90
C ILE A 257 10.01 2.90 -17.28
N LEU A 258 9.97 2.29 -16.09
CA LEU A 258 11.17 1.83 -15.39
C LEU A 258 11.98 0.82 -16.24
N ARG A 259 11.29 -0.08 -16.95
CA ARG A 259 11.95 -0.99 -17.91
C ARG A 259 12.64 -0.26 -19.06
N GLN A 260 12.02 0.80 -19.58
CA GLN A 260 12.65 1.64 -20.61
C GLN A 260 13.86 2.40 -20.06
N LEU A 261 13.80 2.92 -18.83
CA LEU A 261 14.93 3.57 -18.17
C LEU A 261 16.12 2.60 -18.00
N ILE A 262 15.84 1.35 -17.60
CA ILE A 262 16.85 0.28 -17.52
C ILE A 262 17.46 0.01 -18.90
N ALA A 263 16.62 -0.15 -19.93
CA ALA A 263 17.07 -0.43 -21.30
C ALA A 263 17.91 0.72 -21.88
N LYS A 264 17.60 1.96 -21.51
CA LYS A 264 18.36 3.17 -21.88
C LYS A 264 19.62 3.37 -21.04
N GLY A 265 19.89 2.47 -20.10
CA GLY A 265 21.16 2.40 -19.40
C GLY A 265 21.20 3.10 -18.05
N MET A 266 20.09 3.62 -17.50
CA MET A 266 20.11 4.28 -16.17
C MET A 266 20.68 3.38 -15.07
N LEU A 267 20.44 2.07 -15.14
CA LEU A 267 21.02 1.14 -14.17
C LEU A 267 22.54 0.95 -14.37
N LYS A 268 23.00 0.85 -15.62
CA LYS A 268 24.40 0.49 -15.96
C LYS A 268 25.34 1.69 -16.08
N LYS A 269 24.81 2.88 -16.37
CA LYS A 269 25.56 4.11 -16.64
C LYS A 269 25.10 5.19 -15.67
N ASP A 270 26.01 6.06 -15.28
CA ASP A 270 25.67 7.29 -14.57
C ASP A 270 25.36 8.38 -15.59
N LEU A 271 24.16 8.28 -16.18
CA LEU A 271 23.68 9.27 -17.12
C LEU A 271 23.57 10.64 -16.44
N ALA A 272 24.06 11.68 -17.12
CA ALA A 272 24.00 13.04 -16.62
C ALA A 272 22.53 13.50 -16.45
N PRO A 273 22.19 14.29 -15.42
CA PRO A 273 20.81 14.72 -15.14
C PRO A 273 20.05 15.31 -16.33
N GLU A 274 20.73 16.06 -17.19
CA GLU A 274 20.21 16.73 -18.39
C GLU A 274 20.07 15.80 -19.61
N THR A 275 20.56 14.55 -19.52
CA THR A 275 20.42 13.58 -20.61
C THR A 275 18.94 13.35 -20.92
N VAL A 276 18.53 13.64 -22.15
CA VAL A 276 17.14 13.48 -22.59
C VAL A 276 16.90 12.06 -23.11
N LEU A 277 15.83 11.44 -22.63
CA LEU A 277 15.37 10.11 -22.98
C LEU A 277 14.02 10.18 -23.70
N GLU A 278 13.87 9.48 -24.83
CA GLU A 278 12.56 9.29 -25.48
C GLU A 278 11.83 8.10 -24.84
N LEU A 279 10.73 8.34 -24.13
CA LEU A 279 9.93 7.34 -23.44
C LEU A 279 8.59 7.11 -24.15
N ARG A 280 8.01 5.94 -23.92
CA ARG A 280 6.75 5.51 -24.53
C ARG A 280 5.80 4.92 -23.49
N LEU A 281 4.52 5.26 -23.58
CA LEU A 281 3.44 4.61 -22.85
C LEU A 281 2.41 4.06 -23.82
N SER A 282 1.70 3.02 -23.41
CA SER A 282 0.67 2.38 -24.22
C SER A 282 -0.53 1.97 -23.37
N GLY A 283 -1.73 2.05 -23.93
CA GLY A 283 -3.00 1.94 -23.22
C GLY A 283 -3.46 3.29 -22.69
N LYS A 284 -4.73 3.64 -22.95
CA LYS A 284 -5.28 4.95 -22.53
C LYS A 284 -5.29 5.07 -21.00
N GLU A 285 -5.59 3.97 -20.33
CA GLU A 285 -5.67 3.82 -18.88
C GLU A 285 -4.29 4.02 -18.24
N ASN A 286 -3.25 3.41 -18.81
CA ASN A 286 -1.87 3.59 -18.35
C ASN A 286 -1.38 5.03 -18.55
N ILE A 287 -1.69 5.62 -19.70
CA ILE A 287 -1.34 7.02 -20.00
C ILE A 287 -2.02 7.96 -19.00
N GLN A 288 -3.31 7.75 -18.74
CA GLN A 288 -4.07 8.54 -17.79
C GLN A 288 -3.54 8.37 -16.36
N SER A 289 -3.32 7.14 -15.89
CA SER A 289 -2.78 6.87 -14.55
C SER A 289 -1.42 7.54 -14.34
N PHE A 290 -0.54 7.44 -15.34
CA PHE A 290 0.77 8.06 -15.32
C PHE A 290 0.69 9.59 -15.30
N ALA A 291 -0.12 10.18 -16.18
CA ALA A 291 -0.34 11.62 -16.21
C ALA A 291 -0.86 12.12 -14.85
N ASN A 292 -1.86 11.44 -14.28
CA ASN A 292 -2.43 11.82 -12.99
C ASN A 292 -1.38 11.87 -11.88
N THR A 293 -0.37 11.00 -11.94
CA THR A 293 0.71 10.96 -10.95
C THR A 293 1.83 11.96 -11.24
N CYS A 294 2.12 12.24 -12.51
CA CYS A 294 3.39 12.85 -12.89
C CYS A 294 3.31 14.02 -13.88
N ASP A 295 2.13 14.42 -14.35
CA ASP A 295 1.95 15.46 -15.40
C ASP A 295 2.66 16.78 -15.06
N THR A 296 2.69 17.18 -13.79
CA THR A 296 3.37 18.40 -13.35
C THR A 296 4.91 18.32 -13.32
N ASN A 297 5.50 17.14 -13.50
CA ASN A 297 6.93 16.90 -13.31
C ASN A 297 7.74 16.79 -14.60
N PHE A 298 7.06 16.77 -15.75
CA PHE A 298 7.70 16.64 -17.05
C PHE A 298 7.40 17.88 -17.88
N LYS A 299 8.43 18.70 -18.15
CA LYS A 299 8.28 19.98 -18.85
C LYS A 299 7.63 19.82 -20.23
N ASP A 300 7.97 18.75 -20.93
CA ASP A 300 7.51 18.45 -22.27
C ASP A 300 6.46 17.31 -22.29
N PHE A 301 5.70 17.12 -21.20
CA PHE A 301 4.62 16.13 -21.20
C PHE A 301 3.48 16.58 -22.13
N PRO A 302 3.04 15.74 -23.08
CA PRO A 302 1.97 16.12 -23.98
C PRO A 302 0.63 16.22 -23.26
N ASP A 303 -0.19 17.19 -23.68
CA ASP A 303 -1.59 17.31 -23.26
C ASP A 303 -2.37 16.05 -23.70
N ILE A 304 -2.62 15.16 -22.72
CA ILE A 304 -3.26 13.86 -22.96
C ILE A 304 -4.70 13.98 -23.45
N THR A 305 -5.37 15.12 -23.23
CA THR A 305 -6.74 15.37 -23.74
C THR A 305 -6.78 15.45 -25.26
N LYS A 306 -5.63 15.78 -25.88
CA LYS A 306 -5.46 15.88 -27.34
C LYS A 306 -4.97 14.58 -27.96
N LEU A 307 -4.76 13.52 -27.18
CA LEU A 307 -4.22 12.25 -27.66
C LEU A 307 -5.26 11.49 -28.51
N LYS A 308 -4.99 11.33 -29.81
CA LYS A 308 -5.86 10.59 -30.74
C LYS A 308 -5.65 9.06 -30.75
N GLY A 309 -4.70 8.54 -29.98
CA GLY A 309 -4.29 7.13 -30.00
C GLY A 309 -4.18 6.49 -28.62
N SER A 310 -3.74 5.24 -28.58
CA SER A 310 -3.43 4.50 -27.34
C SER A 310 -1.93 4.47 -27.03
N GLN A 311 -1.13 5.29 -27.73
CA GLN A 311 0.30 5.39 -27.54
C GLN A 311 0.70 6.84 -27.31
N LEU A 312 1.53 7.07 -26.30
CA LEU A 312 2.12 8.36 -25.98
C LEU A 312 3.64 8.23 -26.09
N LYS A 313 4.27 9.11 -26.88
CA LYS A 313 5.72 9.30 -26.88
C LYS A 313 6.03 10.66 -26.27
N PHE A 314 7.00 10.72 -25.37
CA PHE A 314 7.41 11.97 -24.75
C PHE A 314 8.91 11.95 -24.45
N ARG A 315 9.48 13.13 -24.24
CA ARG A 315 10.89 13.30 -23.88
C ARG A 315 10.94 13.66 -22.40
N ALA A 316 11.91 13.08 -21.69
CA ALA A 316 12.17 13.40 -20.29
C ALA A 316 13.67 13.36 -20.04
N THR A 317 14.16 14.29 -19.25
CA THR A 317 15.52 14.28 -18.72
C THR A 317 15.67 13.18 -17.66
N VAL A 318 16.91 12.75 -17.41
CA VAL A 318 17.22 11.83 -16.31
C VAL A 318 16.83 12.43 -14.96
N ALA A 319 16.93 13.75 -14.78
CA ALA A 319 16.48 14.46 -13.59
C ALA A 319 14.96 14.32 -13.39
N GLU A 320 14.15 14.56 -14.42
CA GLU A 320 12.68 14.39 -14.35
C GLU A 320 12.31 12.93 -14.07
N CYS A 321 13.00 11.97 -14.69
CA CYS A 321 12.79 10.55 -14.42
C CYS A 321 13.08 10.17 -12.96
N LYS A 322 14.16 10.71 -12.37
CA LYS A 322 14.47 10.52 -10.94
C LYS A 322 13.41 11.19 -10.06
N SER A 323 12.93 12.38 -10.42
CA SER A 323 11.86 13.06 -9.68
C SER A 323 10.58 12.23 -9.66
N MET A 324 10.16 11.73 -10.82
CA MET A 324 9.03 10.81 -10.96
C MET A 324 9.18 9.56 -10.08
N MET A 325 10.34 8.88 -10.13
CA MET A 325 10.59 7.72 -9.29
C MET A 325 10.51 8.05 -7.80
N LYS A 326 11.04 9.20 -7.38
CA LYS A 326 10.99 9.66 -5.99
C LYS A 326 9.54 9.87 -5.56
N ILE A 327 8.71 10.52 -6.38
CA ILE A 327 7.29 10.72 -6.08
C ILE A 327 6.59 9.39 -5.88
N TYR A 328 6.74 8.44 -6.80
CA TYR A 328 6.14 7.11 -6.64
C TYR A 328 6.63 6.37 -5.39
N LEU A 329 7.90 6.54 -5.01
CA LEU A 329 8.44 5.99 -3.78
C LEU A 329 7.79 6.63 -2.53
N GLN A 330 7.66 7.96 -2.53
CA GLN A 330 7.07 8.73 -1.45
C GLN A 330 5.55 8.51 -1.31
N GLU A 331 4.88 8.22 -2.42
CA GLU A 331 3.45 7.94 -2.44
C GLU A 331 3.10 6.54 -1.91
N THR A 332 4.09 5.66 -1.72
CA THR A 332 3.83 4.35 -1.14
C THR A 332 3.38 4.45 0.32
N PHE A 333 2.44 3.59 0.70
CA PHE A 333 2.04 3.33 2.08
C PHE A 333 3.24 3.08 2.96
N ALA A 334 4.15 2.23 2.48
CA ALA A 334 5.41 1.91 3.12
C ALA A 334 6.19 3.16 3.55
N PHE A 335 6.40 4.10 2.63
CA PHE A 335 7.09 5.35 2.92
C PHE A 335 6.31 6.22 3.89
N LYS A 336 5.02 6.42 3.65
CA LYS A 336 4.19 7.33 4.47
C LYS A 336 4.02 6.82 5.91
N VAL A 337 3.96 5.50 6.10
CA VAL A 337 3.78 4.85 7.41
C VAL A 337 5.07 4.74 8.20
N LEU A 338 6.20 4.48 7.54
CA LEU A 338 7.50 4.28 8.21
C LEU A 338 7.81 5.39 9.23
N HIS A 339 7.54 6.64 8.88
CA HIS A 339 7.90 7.79 9.71
C HIS A 339 7.07 7.95 10.98
N ARG A 340 6.04 7.13 11.15
CA ARG A 340 5.00 7.38 12.15
C ARG A 340 4.88 6.26 13.17
N ILE A 341 5.38 5.07 12.86
CA ILE A 341 5.05 3.86 13.63
C ILE A 341 6.26 3.03 14.03
N THR A 342 7.02 2.55 13.05
CA THR A 342 7.93 1.42 13.24
C THR A 342 9.35 1.82 12.87
N PRO A 343 10.37 1.33 13.60
CA PRO A 343 11.76 1.53 13.22
C PRO A 343 12.10 0.88 11.88
N ARG A 344 11.38 -0.19 11.49
CA ARG A 344 11.64 -0.88 10.22
C ARG A 344 10.38 -1.27 9.46
N LEU A 345 10.40 -1.00 8.15
CA LEU A 345 9.33 -1.37 7.23
C LEU A 345 9.88 -1.93 5.92
N ILE A 346 9.41 -3.12 5.54
CA ILE A 346 9.77 -3.80 4.30
C ILE A 346 8.54 -3.93 3.41
N ALA A 347 8.65 -3.50 2.15
CA ALA A 347 7.55 -3.53 1.18
C ALA A 347 8.05 -3.57 -0.27
N ALA A 348 7.12 -3.76 -1.20
CA ALA A 348 7.40 -3.78 -2.64
C ALA A 348 7.94 -2.42 -3.12
N ALA A 349 8.85 -2.45 -4.10
CA ALA A 349 9.24 -1.24 -4.83
C ALA A 349 8.11 -0.78 -5.76
N PRO A 350 7.94 0.52 -6.03
CA PRO A 350 7.01 0.97 -7.07
C PRO A 350 7.33 0.34 -8.44
N GLY A 351 6.29 -0.13 -9.13
CA GLY A 351 6.40 -0.77 -10.45
C GLY A 351 6.85 -2.24 -10.42
N THR A 352 6.76 -2.91 -9.27
CA THR A 352 7.17 -4.30 -9.11
C THR A 352 6.04 -5.21 -8.67
N TRP A 353 6.22 -6.51 -8.89
CA TRP A 353 5.26 -7.54 -8.48
C TRP A 353 5.99 -8.71 -7.85
N SER A 354 5.30 -9.41 -6.96
CA SER A 354 5.72 -10.66 -6.37
C SER A 354 4.91 -11.83 -6.89
N THR A 355 5.46 -13.01 -6.70
CA THR A 355 4.78 -14.28 -6.94
C THR A 355 5.14 -15.27 -5.84
N TYR A 356 4.53 -16.44 -5.87
CA TYR A 356 4.95 -17.55 -5.04
C TYR A 356 6.32 -18.04 -5.50
N HIS A 357 7.22 -18.26 -4.54
CA HIS A 357 8.54 -18.81 -4.80
C HIS A 357 8.41 -20.12 -5.60
N PRO A 358 9.11 -20.28 -6.74
CA PRO A 358 8.82 -21.35 -7.71
C PRO A 358 9.03 -22.76 -7.14
N VAL A 359 10.02 -22.91 -6.26
CA VAL A 359 10.35 -24.19 -5.61
C VAL A 359 9.44 -24.47 -4.41
N THR A 360 9.45 -23.61 -3.40
CA THR A 360 8.73 -23.88 -2.15
C THR A 360 7.23 -23.66 -2.26
N LYS A 361 6.77 -22.78 -3.18
CA LYS A 361 5.40 -22.27 -3.31
C LYS A 361 4.78 -21.77 -2.00
N LYS A 362 5.63 -21.44 -1.04
CA LYS A 362 5.26 -21.15 0.35
C LYS A 362 5.75 -19.79 0.81
N SER A 363 6.38 -19.01 -0.05
CA SER A 363 6.80 -17.66 0.30
C SER A 363 6.59 -16.73 -0.87
N ALA A 364 6.20 -15.49 -0.60
CA ALA A 364 6.24 -14.45 -1.62
C ALA A 364 7.71 -14.17 -1.98
N TRP A 365 7.92 -13.88 -3.26
CA TRP A 365 9.23 -13.72 -3.85
C TRP A 365 9.13 -12.85 -5.09
N PHE A 366 10.11 -11.96 -5.27
CA PHE A 366 10.22 -11.19 -6.49
C PHE A 366 10.97 -11.98 -7.54
N PRO A 367 10.38 -12.19 -8.73
CA PRO A 367 11.08 -12.81 -9.83
C PRO A 367 12.39 -12.08 -10.16
N PRO A 368 13.44 -12.77 -10.66
CA PRO A 368 14.70 -12.13 -11.02
C PRO A 368 14.53 -11.02 -12.06
N SER A 369 13.48 -11.10 -12.87
CA SER A 369 13.09 -10.07 -13.84
C SER A 369 12.64 -8.75 -13.23
N GLN A 370 12.29 -8.72 -11.94
CA GLN A 370 11.92 -7.50 -11.20
C GLN A 370 13.11 -6.85 -10.49
N ARG A 371 14.17 -7.61 -10.18
CA ARG A 371 15.36 -7.09 -9.46
C ARG A 371 16.00 -5.86 -10.11
N PRO A 372 16.09 -5.74 -11.46
CA PRO A 372 16.59 -4.52 -12.08
C PRO A 372 15.82 -3.25 -11.70
N ILE A 373 14.51 -3.36 -11.47
CA ILE A 373 13.67 -2.23 -11.02
C ILE A 373 14.05 -1.81 -9.60
N ASN A 374 14.14 -2.77 -8.66
CA ASN A 374 14.60 -2.46 -7.29
C ASN A 374 15.98 -1.79 -7.30
N ARG A 375 16.91 -2.33 -8.08
CA ARG A 375 18.27 -1.78 -8.18
C ARG A 375 18.30 -0.34 -8.69
N LEU A 376 17.33 0.10 -9.50
CA LEU A 376 17.20 1.52 -9.84
C LEU A 376 16.90 2.36 -8.59
N PHE A 377 15.96 1.94 -7.76
CA PHE A 377 15.64 2.67 -6.52
C PHE A 377 16.79 2.64 -5.52
N MET A 378 17.45 1.49 -5.36
CA MET A 378 18.65 1.37 -4.51
C MET A 378 19.74 2.34 -4.97
N LYS A 379 20.02 2.37 -6.28
CA LYS A 379 21.05 3.23 -6.88
C LYS A 379 20.79 4.72 -6.66
N TYR A 380 19.54 5.17 -6.81
CA TYR A 380 19.23 6.60 -6.83
C TYR A 380 18.68 7.17 -5.53
N PHE A 381 18.16 6.35 -4.64
CA PHE A 381 17.54 6.79 -3.38
C PHE A 381 18.12 6.12 -2.14
N ASN A 382 19.23 5.39 -2.29
CA ASN A 382 19.95 4.72 -1.20
C ASN A 382 19.02 3.85 -0.33
N VAL A 383 18.09 3.14 -0.98
CA VAL A 383 17.23 2.17 -0.30
C VAL A 383 17.91 0.83 -0.29
N ALA A 384 17.82 0.09 0.82
CA ALA A 384 18.38 -1.25 0.91
C ALA A 384 17.39 -2.30 0.36
N GLU A 385 17.92 -3.43 -0.10
CA GLU A 385 17.11 -4.64 -0.32
C GLU A 385 16.80 -5.29 1.04
N ASP A 386 15.71 -6.04 1.13
CA ASP A 386 15.34 -6.74 2.34
C ASP A 386 16.43 -7.72 2.81
N HIS A 387 16.56 -7.87 4.12
CA HIS A 387 17.57 -8.73 4.76
C HIS A 387 17.40 -10.23 4.44
N GLU A 388 16.27 -10.64 3.86
CA GLU A 388 16.02 -12.02 3.43
C GLU A 388 16.29 -12.24 1.93
N ASN A 389 16.79 -11.21 1.22
CA ASN A 389 17.12 -11.24 -0.21
C ASN A 389 15.94 -11.74 -1.07
N ARG A 390 14.70 -11.37 -0.68
CA ARG A 390 13.48 -11.72 -1.39
C ARG A 390 13.14 -10.76 -2.51
N GLY A 391 13.86 -9.64 -2.59
CA GLY A 391 13.64 -8.57 -3.56
C GLY A 391 12.58 -7.58 -3.10
N TYR A 392 12.35 -7.44 -1.81
CA TYR A 392 11.60 -6.31 -1.27
C TYR A 392 12.57 -5.17 -0.94
N MET A 393 12.05 -3.96 -0.77
CA MET A 393 12.81 -2.80 -0.32
C MET A 393 12.66 -2.63 1.18
N ASP A 394 13.77 -2.36 1.86
CA ASP A 394 13.79 -1.93 3.26
C ASP A 394 13.73 -0.40 3.29
N TYR A 395 12.56 0.14 3.63
CA TYR A 395 12.29 1.57 3.63
C TYR A 395 12.96 2.28 4.81
N SER A 396 13.48 1.58 5.82
CA SER A 396 13.98 2.15 7.09
C SER A 396 15.08 3.22 6.94
N GLY A 397 15.86 3.14 5.87
CA GLY A 397 16.92 4.12 5.57
C GLY A 397 16.41 5.41 4.91
N LEU A 398 15.17 5.42 4.42
CA LEU A 398 14.58 6.59 3.82
C LEU A 398 14.22 7.58 4.92
N ARG A 399 14.78 8.78 4.84
CA ARG A 399 14.34 9.92 5.63
C ARG A 399 13.34 10.70 4.80
N TYR A 400 12.27 11.21 5.42
CA TYR A 400 11.49 12.27 4.81
C TYR A 400 12.51 13.37 4.49
N PRO A 401 12.74 13.75 3.22
CA PRO A 401 13.36 15.03 3.01
C PRO A 401 12.45 16.01 3.73
N ARG A 402 12.96 16.75 4.72
CA ARG A 402 12.27 17.98 5.12
C ARG A 402 12.12 18.74 3.80
N ILE A 403 10.91 18.73 3.25
CA ILE A 403 10.60 19.53 2.08
C ILE A 403 10.62 20.94 2.63
N THR A 404 11.80 21.53 2.70
CA THR A 404 11.92 22.98 2.79
C THR A 404 11.38 23.44 1.44
N ILE A 405 10.14 23.91 1.43
CA ILE A 405 9.42 24.43 0.24
C ILE A 405 10.23 25.55 -0.46
N GLU A 406 11.25 26.10 0.22
CA GLU A 406 12.12 27.20 -0.20
C GLU A 406 12.98 26.97 -1.47
N ARG A 407 12.87 25.85 -2.21
CA ARG A 407 13.69 25.62 -3.42
C ARG A 407 12.94 25.23 -4.69
N ILE A 408 11.63 25.48 -4.77
CA ILE A 408 10.86 25.34 -6.03
C ILE A 408 10.19 26.67 -6.43
N LEU A 409 10.80 27.81 -6.08
CA LEU A 409 10.46 29.12 -6.66
C LEU A 409 11.69 29.74 -7.31
#